data_AF-W4VIE2-F1
#
_entry.id   AF-W4VIE2-F1
#
_cell.length_a   1.000
_cell.length_b   1.000
_cell.length_c   1.000
_cell.angle_alpha   90.00
_cell.angle_beta   90.00
_cell.angle_gamma   90.00
#
_symmetry.space_group_name_H-M   'P 1'
#
loop_
_entity.id
_entity.type
_entity.pdbx_description
1 polymer ?
#
loop_
_entity_poly.entity_id
_entity_poly.type
_entity_poly.pdbx_seq_one_letter_code
_entity_poly.pdbx_strand_id
1 'polypeptide(L)' 'MLQYSVYYRICNGEEAVQKHMKRLHQNIPPVNGAIRTLKVTEKQFEKMGILLGKASPNENIDSKITDFF' A
#
# COMPACT_ATOMS: atom_id res chain seq x y z
N MET A 1 6.74 -4.03 2.76
CA MET A 1 5.92 -4.88 1.84
C MET A 1 4.93 -5.74 2.63
N LEU A 2 3.66 -5.88 2.20
CA LEU A 2 2.62 -6.67 2.91
C LEU A 2 2.73 -8.16 2.56
N GLN A 3 2.69 -8.47 1.26
CA GLN A 3 2.83 -9.82 0.71
C GLN A 3 3.54 -9.71 -0.64
N TYR A 4 4.02 -10.82 -1.19
CA TYR A 4 4.51 -10.84 -2.56
C TYR A 4 3.48 -10.22 -3.52
N SER A 5 3.93 -9.27 -4.34
CA SER A 5 3.10 -8.48 -5.27
C SER A 5 2.02 -7.59 -4.63
N VAL A 6 2.01 -7.42 -3.30
CA VAL A 6 1.07 -6.52 -2.60
C VAL A 6 1.83 -5.51 -1.75
N TYR A 7 1.69 -4.24 -2.13
CA TYR A 7 2.37 -3.11 -1.50
C TYR A 7 1.33 -2.15 -0.95
N TYR A 8 1.69 -1.48 0.15
CA TYR A 8 0.85 -0.47 0.77
C TYR A 8 1.70 0.73 1.18
N ARG A 9 1.04 1.86 1.37
CA ARG A 9 1.65 3.10 1.82
C ARG A 9 0.68 3.84 2.73
N ILE A 10 1.20 4.30 3.86
CA ILE A 10 0.46 5.17 4.76
C ILE A 10 0.48 6.59 4.17
N CYS A 11 -0.70 7.18 4.01
CA CYS A 11 -0.88 8.52 3.48
C CYS A 11 -1.58 9.39 4.53
N ASN A 12 -0.96 10.49 4.92
CA ASN A 12 -1.48 11.43 5.92
C ASN A 12 -2.52 12.37 5.30
N GLY A 13 -3.69 11.82 4.97
CA GLY A 13 -4.82 12.57 4.40
C GLY A 13 -4.93 12.53 2.88
N GLU A 14 -5.96 13.19 2.36
CA GLU A 14 -6.37 13.08 0.95
C GLU A 14 -5.31 13.62 -0.02
N GLU A 15 -4.71 14.77 0.30
CA GLU A 15 -3.74 15.43 -0.57
C GLU A 15 -2.51 14.55 -0.81
N ALA A 16 -2.04 13.86 0.24
CA ALA A 16 -0.95 12.90 0.14
C ALA A 16 -1.31 11.74 -0.80
N VAL A 17 -2.54 11.20 -0.68
CA VAL A 17 -3.03 10.15 -1.57
C VAL A 17 -3.04 10.64 -3.02
N GLN A 18 -3.63 11.80 -3.29
CA GLN A 18 -3.72 12.35 -4.64
C GLN A 18 -2.35 12.63 -5.27
N LYS A 19 -1.42 13.18 -4.48
CA LYS A 19 -0.02 13.41 -4.90
C LYS A 19 0.68 12.11 -5.28
N HIS A 20 0.52 11.05 -4.47
CA HIS A 20 1.13 9.75 -4.75
C HIS A 20 0.46 9.04 -5.92
N MET A 21 -0.87 9.11 -6.04
CA MET A 21 -1.60 8.60 -7.19
C MET A 21 -1.12 9.27 -8.48
N LYS A 22 -0.97 10.60 -8.51
CA LYS A 22 -0.44 11.31 -9.67
C LYS A 22 0.97 10.82 -10.06
N ARG A 23 1.85 10.63 -9.08
CA ARG A 23 3.21 10.08 -9.31
C ARG A 23 3.17 8.65 -9.84
N LEU A 24 2.28 7.80 -9.32
CA LEU A 24 2.13 6.43 -9.82
C LEU A 24 1.68 6.41 -11.27
N HIS A 25 0.68 7.22 -11.63
CA HIS A 25 0.22 7.32 -13.02
C HIS A 25 1.30 7.82 -13.98
N GLN A 26 2.21 8.68 -13.52
CA GLN A 26 3.33 9.20 -14.32
C GLN A 26 4.46 8.19 -14.50
N ASN A 27 4.60 7.20 -13.61
CA ASN A 27 5.70 6.24 -13.59
C ASN A 27 5.23 4.81 -13.79
N ILE A 28 4.14 4.60 -14.55
CA ILE A 28 3.66 3.25 -14.87
C ILE A 28 4.69 2.58 -15.79
N PRO A 29 5.24 1.40 -15.41
CA PRO A 29 6.18 0.69 -16.27
C PRO A 29 5.49 0.22 -17.56
N PRO A 30 6.17 0.26 -18.72
CA PRO A 30 5.61 -0.16 -20.01
C PRO A 30 5.63 -1.69 -20.16
N VAL A 31 5.03 -2.39 -19.21
CA VAL A 31 4.95 -3.85 -19.16
C VAL A 31 3.51 -4.30 -19.31
N ASN A 32 3.31 -5.47 -19.93
CA ASN A 32 1.99 -6.09 -19.97
C ASN A 32 1.62 -6.58 -18.57
N GLY A 33 0.49 -6.10 -18.05
CA GLY A 33 0.00 -6.48 -16.73
C GLY A 33 -1.16 -5.60 -16.27
N ALA A 34 -1.62 -5.86 -15.04
CA ALA A 34 -2.68 -5.09 -14.40
C ALA A 34 -2.24 -4.67 -13.00
N ILE A 35 -2.00 -3.37 -12.83
CA ILE A 35 -1.74 -2.76 -11.52
C ILE A 35 -3.04 -2.10 -11.05
N ARG A 36 -3.50 -2.46 -9.85
CA ARG A 36 -4.71 -1.90 -9.24
C ARG A 36 -4.34 -1.22 -7.93
N THR A 37 -5.04 -0.15 -7.60
CA THR A 37 -4.87 0.57 -6.33
C THR A 37 -6.19 0.58 -5.58
N LEU A 38 -6.10 0.45 -4.25
CA LEU A 38 -7.23 0.55 -3.34
C LEU A 38 -6.86 1.51 -2.22
N LYS A 39 -7.78 2.41 -1.89
CA LYS A 39 -7.66 3.32 -0.76
C LYS A 39 -8.48 2.77 0.40
N VAL A 40 -7.83 2.61 1.54
CA VAL A 40 -8.41 2.11 2.79
C VAL A 40 -8.02 3.05 3.92
N THR A 41 -8.90 3.17 4.90
CA THR A 41 -8.62 3.92 6.14
C THR A 41 -7.79 3.08 7.09
N GLU A 42 -7.05 3.72 8.00
CA GLU A 42 -6.26 3.06 9.05
C GLU A 42 -7.10 2.04 9.83
N LYS A 43 -8.28 2.43 10.28
CA LYS A 43 -9.22 1.55 11.01
C LYS A 43 -9.70 0.35 10.19
N GLN A 44 -9.78 0.47 8.86
CA GLN A 44 -10.14 -0.65 8.00
C GLN A 44 -8.97 -1.62 7.83
N PHE A 45 -7.75 -1.08 7.73
CA PHE A 45 -6.53 -1.87 7.66
C PHE A 45 -6.27 -2.64 8.96
N GLU A 46 -6.43 -2.01 10.12
CA GLU A 46 -6.30 -2.65 11.44
C GLU A 46 -7.32 -3.78 11.67
N LYS A 47 -8.53 -3.62 11.11
CA LYS A 47 -9.60 -4.62 11.21
C LYS A 47 -9.46 -5.77 10.20
N MET A 48 -8.43 -5.75 9.37
CA MET A 48 -8.19 -6.80 8.38
C MET A 48 -7.95 -8.13 9.09
N GLY A 49 -8.85 -9.09 8.87
CA GLY A 49 -8.74 -10.42 9.45
C GLY A 49 -7.72 -11.27 8.72
N ILE A 50 -6.80 -11.89 9.45
CA ILE A 50 -5.87 -12.89 8.91
C ILE A 50 -6.55 -14.25 9.01
N LEU A 51 -6.91 -14.82 7.86
CA LEU A 51 -7.57 -16.13 7.79
C LEU A 51 -6.58 -17.30 7.87
N LEU A 52 -5.31 -17.06 7.51
CA LEU A 52 -4.25 -18.06 7.52
C LEU A 52 -2.89 -17.38 7.70
N GLY A 53 -2.01 -17.98 8.53
CA GLY A 53 -0.66 -17.46 8.77
C GLY A 53 -0.58 -16.48 9.93
N LYS A 54 0.43 -15.60 9.91
CA LYS A 54 0.67 -14.58 10.94
C LYS A 54 0.92 -13.24 10.26
N ALA A 55 0.62 -12.15 10.98
CA ALA A 55 0.93 -10.80 10.54
C ALA A 55 2.44 -10.66 10.29
N SER A 56 2.81 -10.00 9.19
CA SER A 56 4.18 -9.64 8.93
C SER A 56 4.66 -8.60 9.95
N PRO A 57 5.89 -8.69 10.47
CA PRO A 57 6.44 -7.67 11.37
C PRO A 57 6.41 -6.26 10.76
N ASN A 58 6.46 -6.18 9.43
CA ASN A 58 6.43 -4.94 8.68
C ASN A 58 5.05 -4.27 8.65
N GLU A 59 3.96 -4.98 9.00
CA GLU A 59 2.60 -4.43 9.03
C GLU A 59 2.36 -3.40 10.15
N ASN A 60 3.34 -3.21 11.04
CA ASN A 60 3.26 -2.18 12.07
C ASN A 60 3.17 -0.79 11.43
N ILE A 61 2.08 -0.09 11.74
CA ILE A 61 1.72 1.24 11.24
C ILE A 61 2.81 2.29 11.55
N ASP A 62 3.62 2.05 12.59
CA ASP A 62 4.69 2.95 13.02
C ASP A 62 5.96 2.85 12.14
N SER A 63 6.03 1.82 11.30
CA SER A 63 7.14 1.65 10.37
C SER A 63 6.89 2.53 9.13
N LYS A 64 7.64 3.63 9.00
CA LYS A 64 7.72 4.45 7.78
C LYS A 64 8.43 3.66 6.66
N ILE A 65 7.91 2.48 6.32
CA ILE A 65 8.45 1.64 5.28
C ILE A 65 7.96 2.22 3.96
N THR A 66 8.88 2.92 3.30
CA THR A 66 8.67 3.47 1.98
C THR A 66 9.25 2.49 0.96
N ASP A 67 8.76 1.24 0.94
CA ASP A 67 9.24 0.24 -0.02
C ASP A 67 8.52 0.46 -1.35
N PHE A 68 9.02 1.43 -2.12
CA PHE A 68 8.93 1.37 -3.57
C PHE A 68 10.37 1.19 -4.05
N PHE A 69 10.66 0.00 -4.60
CA PHE A 69 11.78 -0.15 -5.54
C PHE A 69 11.46 0.67 -6.80
#